data_AF-A0A9D0HNY5-F1
#
_entry.id   AF-A0A9D0HNY5-F1
#
_cell.length_a   1.000
_cell.length_b   1.000
_cell.length_c   1.000
_cell.angle_alpha   90.00
_cell.angle_beta   90.00
_cell.angle_gamma   90.00
#
_symmetry.space_group_name_H-M   'P 1'
#
loop_
_entity.id
_entity.type
_entity.pdbx_description
1 polymer ?
#
loop_
_entity_poly.entity_id
_entity_poly.type
_entity_poly.pdbx_seq_one_letter_code
_entity_poly.pdbx_strand_id
1 'polypeptide(L)'
;MEKMFLKLISSAAVTIALSGVSYAESFKVAVLPNEIFQKGVEKNITIDSINKHKVNFVIFGGDSKDGKSKCSNEIILDGVKNYFNKLYAPTLYSLGDNEWTDCHRTSNGSYDPLERLQKLRKTFFSKSTTQGKEPLKVEREGKLGEKFSENSRLIHDNVMFIALHVVGSNNNMVATDKQCHKKSKRTAEDCAKATDEYKERNAANIKWLKESFDIARKEKLAGVVLVSHADIYFPYELSDHGYQEKFLPSLNDKNGFTDFFHTLDEETHNYPGQVVLLMGDSHYYKVDKAMFDKDGSLTNNFTRVETFGSKETSWVEIDVDPSSKNVFAFKPVTLPSLKKQH
;
A
#
# COMPACT_ATOMS: atom_id res chain seq x y z
N MET A 1 83.58 -3.77 15.77
CA MET A 1 83.24 -3.58 14.34
C MET A 1 83.40 -4.93 13.64
N GLU A 2 82.64 -5.40 12.65
CA GLU A 2 81.27 -5.18 12.11
C GLU A 2 81.06 -6.30 11.04
N LYS A 3 79.88 -6.79 10.65
CA LYS A 3 78.47 -6.64 11.10
C LYS A 3 77.72 -7.92 10.68
N MET A 4 76.85 -8.51 11.53
CA MET A 4 76.15 -9.77 11.18
C MET A 4 74.88 -9.48 10.36
N PHE A 5 74.83 -9.91 9.09
CA PHE A 5 73.69 -9.67 8.21
C PHE A 5 72.59 -10.72 8.37
N LEU A 6 71.55 -10.38 9.12
CA LEU A 6 70.32 -11.18 9.20
C LEU A 6 69.39 -10.78 8.03
N LYS A 7 69.11 -11.72 7.11
CA LYS A 7 68.06 -11.52 6.08
C LYS A 7 66.69 -11.74 6.73
N LEU A 8 65.91 -10.67 6.91
CA LEU A 8 64.47 -10.80 7.17
C LEU A 8 63.78 -11.31 5.91
N ILE A 9 63.11 -12.46 6.02
CA ILE A 9 62.10 -12.90 5.05
C ILE A 9 60.79 -12.26 5.48
N SER A 10 60.29 -11.31 4.70
CA SER A 10 58.99 -10.69 4.94
C SER A 10 57.89 -11.59 4.38
N SER A 11 57.16 -12.27 5.27
CA SER A 11 55.95 -13.00 4.90
C SER A 11 54.81 -12.01 4.62
N ALA A 12 54.52 -11.75 3.35
CA ALA A 12 53.34 -11.00 2.94
C ALA A 12 52.08 -11.82 3.23
N ALA A 13 51.33 -11.43 4.27
CA ALA A 13 50.02 -12.00 4.56
C ALA A 13 49.01 -11.54 3.50
N VAL A 14 48.59 -12.44 2.61
CA VAL A 14 47.52 -12.17 1.64
C VAL A 14 46.18 -12.22 2.37
N THR A 15 45.65 -11.05 2.75
CA THR A 15 44.30 -10.93 3.29
C THR A 15 43.28 -11.10 2.16
N ILE A 16 42.78 -12.33 1.97
CA ILE A 16 41.66 -12.57 1.07
C ILE A 16 40.40 -11.98 1.71
N ALA A 17 39.99 -10.81 1.22
CA ALA A 17 38.69 -10.24 1.56
C ALA A 17 37.60 -11.09 0.92
N LEU A 18 37.07 -12.06 1.67
CA LEU A 18 35.83 -12.74 1.31
C LEU A 18 34.70 -11.71 1.38
N SER A 19 34.36 -11.13 0.22
CA SER A 19 33.13 -10.38 0.02
C SER A 19 31.96 -11.36 0.20
N GLY A 20 31.42 -11.42 1.42
CA GLY A 20 30.27 -12.25 1.74
C GLY A 20 29.12 -11.88 0.81
N VAL A 21 28.68 -12.84 -0.01
CA VAL A 21 27.45 -12.70 -0.76
C VAL A 21 26.32 -12.76 0.27
N SER A 22 25.81 -11.60 0.65
CA SER A 22 24.60 -11.50 1.47
C SER A 22 23.44 -11.95 0.60
N TYR A 23 22.94 -13.15 0.85
CA TYR A 23 21.68 -13.60 0.26
C TYR A 23 20.54 -12.85 0.93
N ALA A 24 19.52 -12.49 0.16
CA ALA A 24 18.28 -11.95 0.70
C ALA A 24 17.58 -13.05 1.51
N GLU A 25 17.26 -12.77 2.77
CA GLU A 25 16.60 -13.75 3.64
C GLU A 25 15.10 -13.82 3.34
N SER A 26 14.48 -14.96 3.69
CA SER A 26 13.02 -15.09 3.62
C SER A 26 12.39 -14.45 4.87
N PHE A 27 11.31 -13.68 4.68
CA PHE A 27 10.68 -12.89 5.74
C PHE A 27 9.16 -12.92 5.67
N LYS A 28 8.51 -12.42 6.72
CA LYS A 28 7.05 -12.41 6.85
C LYS A 28 6.49 -11.00 6.93
N VAL A 29 5.39 -10.74 6.22
CA VAL A 29 4.64 -9.48 6.27
C VAL A 29 3.18 -9.75 6.63
N ALA A 30 2.61 -8.97 7.55
CA ALA A 30 1.16 -9.00 7.79
C ALA A 30 0.45 -7.91 6.98
N VAL A 31 -0.67 -8.23 6.35
CA VAL A 31 -1.59 -7.27 5.74
C VAL A 31 -2.81 -7.11 6.64
N LEU A 32 -2.98 -5.92 7.22
CA LEU A 32 -4.14 -5.61 8.05
C LEU A 32 -5.45 -5.60 7.22
N PRO A 33 -6.59 -5.92 7.85
CA PRO A 33 -7.90 -5.66 7.26
C PRO A 33 -8.21 -4.17 7.21
N ASN A 34 -9.04 -3.72 6.26
CA ASN A 34 -9.69 -2.41 6.35
C ASN A 34 -10.70 -2.35 7.52
N GLU A 35 -11.19 -1.15 7.79
CA GLU A 35 -12.08 -0.78 8.89
C GLU A 35 -11.55 -1.30 10.25
N ILE A 36 -10.27 -1.04 10.57
CA ILE A 36 -9.65 -1.44 11.88
C ILE A 36 -10.41 -0.87 13.09
N PHE A 37 -11.16 0.21 12.90
CA PHE A 37 -12.23 0.72 13.77
C PHE A 37 -13.60 0.58 13.09
N GLN A 38 -14.28 -0.55 13.32
CA GLN A 38 -15.60 -0.80 12.74
C GLN A 38 -16.69 -0.27 13.69
N LYS A 39 -17.39 0.82 13.33
CA LYS A 39 -18.32 1.56 14.20
C LYS A 39 -17.69 2.01 15.53
N GLY A 40 -16.42 2.40 15.49
CA GLY A 40 -15.63 2.73 16.68
C GLY A 40 -15.12 1.53 17.49
N VAL A 41 -15.43 0.29 17.06
CA VAL A 41 -14.91 -0.94 17.69
C VAL A 41 -13.54 -1.27 17.10
N GLU A 42 -12.51 -1.19 17.93
CA GLU A 42 -11.14 -1.51 17.57
C GLU A 42 -10.91 -3.03 17.43
N LYS A 43 -10.31 -3.46 16.30
CA LYS A 43 -9.95 -4.86 16.02
C LYS A 43 -8.71 -5.32 16.80
N ASN A 44 -8.78 -5.36 18.13
CA ASN A 44 -7.67 -5.80 19.00
C ASN A 44 -7.27 -7.27 18.77
N ILE A 45 -8.21 -8.15 18.45
CA ILE A 45 -7.90 -9.58 18.21
C ILE A 45 -6.97 -9.78 16.99
N THR A 46 -7.00 -8.85 16.02
CA THR A 46 -6.09 -8.81 14.88
C THR A 46 -4.66 -8.46 15.33
N ILE A 47 -4.50 -7.44 16.18
CA ILE A 47 -3.21 -7.07 16.79
C ILE A 47 -2.63 -8.25 17.58
N ASP A 48 -3.44 -8.86 18.45
CA ASP A 48 -3.03 -10.00 19.28
C ASP A 48 -2.60 -11.21 18.46
N SER A 49 -3.18 -11.38 17.27
CA SER A 49 -2.81 -12.43 16.32
C SER A 49 -1.49 -12.10 15.62
N ILE A 50 -1.37 -10.92 14.99
CA ILE A 50 -0.15 -10.48 14.27
C ILE A 50 1.07 -10.49 15.20
N ASN A 51 0.94 -9.98 16.43
CA ASN A 51 2.02 -9.95 17.42
C ASN A 51 2.52 -11.35 17.81
N LYS A 52 1.70 -12.41 17.69
CA LYS A 52 2.11 -13.80 17.93
C LYS A 52 2.82 -14.43 16.73
N HIS A 53 2.57 -13.95 15.52
CA HIS A 53 3.16 -14.50 14.28
C HIS A 53 4.58 -13.98 14.00
N LYS A 54 5.05 -12.96 14.74
CA LYS A 54 6.42 -12.42 14.66
C LYS A 54 6.83 -12.00 13.24
N VAL A 55 5.94 -11.29 12.55
CA VAL A 55 6.20 -10.72 11.22
C VAL A 55 7.27 -9.62 11.28
N ASN A 56 8.02 -9.44 10.19
CA ASN A 56 9.08 -8.44 10.08
C ASN A 56 8.50 -7.01 10.03
N PHE A 57 7.40 -6.83 9.31
CA PHE A 57 6.61 -5.61 9.30
C PHE A 57 5.15 -5.87 8.90
N VAL A 58 4.33 -4.82 9.00
CA VAL A 58 2.90 -4.81 8.71
C VAL A 58 2.64 -3.83 7.57
N ILE A 59 1.70 -4.16 6.70
CA ILE A 59 1.15 -3.30 5.67
C ILE A 59 -0.29 -2.94 6.07
N PHE A 60 -0.64 -1.67 5.92
CA PHE A 60 -2.02 -1.20 5.98
C PHE A 60 -2.36 -0.38 4.74
N GLY A 61 -3.27 -0.91 3.92
CA GLY A 61 -3.75 -0.30 2.67
C GLY A 61 -4.95 0.64 2.88
N GLY A 62 -4.94 1.42 3.94
CA GLY A 62 -5.97 2.43 4.20
C GLY A 62 -7.26 1.90 4.83
N ASP A 63 -8.21 2.82 4.99
CA ASP A 63 -9.52 2.61 5.59
C ASP A 63 -9.44 2.20 7.07
N SER A 64 -9.02 3.16 7.88
CA SER A 64 -8.97 3.07 9.33
C SER A 64 -10.34 2.82 9.96
N LYS A 65 -11.40 3.42 9.41
CA LYS A 65 -12.71 3.53 10.06
C LYS A 65 -13.83 3.47 9.05
N ASP A 66 -14.98 2.96 9.48
CA ASP A 66 -16.06 2.64 8.56
C ASP A 66 -16.65 3.80 7.75
N GLY A 67 -17.29 3.46 6.63
CA GLY A 67 -17.93 4.36 5.66
C GLY A 67 -18.93 5.42 6.20
N LYS A 68 -19.29 5.38 7.49
CA LYS A 68 -20.28 6.24 8.14
C LYS A 68 -19.81 6.88 9.45
N SER A 69 -18.76 6.36 10.08
CA SER A 69 -18.19 6.95 11.30
C SER A 69 -17.59 8.34 11.04
N LYS A 70 -17.55 9.18 12.08
CA LYS A 70 -17.01 10.55 11.96
C LYS A 70 -15.51 10.53 11.66
N CYS A 71 -15.05 11.42 10.78
CA CYS A 71 -13.62 11.65 10.53
C CYS A 71 -12.99 12.58 11.58
N SER A 72 -13.31 12.36 12.86
CA SER A 72 -12.79 13.16 13.96
C SER A 72 -11.33 12.77 14.26
N ASN A 73 -10.54 13.70 14.80
CA ASN A 73 -9.11 13.49 15.02
C ASN A 73 -8.83 12.25 15.90
N GLU A 74 -9.71 12.02 16.87
CA GLU A 74 -9.63 10.92 17.84
C GLU A 74 -9.69 9.56 17.16
N ILE A 75 -10.39 9.45 16.03
CA ILE A 75 -10.53 8.21 15.26
C ILE A 75 -9.39 8.11 14.22
N ILE A 76 -9.34 9.03 13.26
CA ILE A 76 -8.46 8.91 12.08
C ILE A 76 -7.00 9.30 12.33
N LEU A 77 -6.69 10.00 13.43
CA LEU A 77 -5.31 10.36 13.81
C LEU A 77 -4.86 9.60 15.05
N ASP A 78 -5.46 9.88 16.21
CA ASP A 78 -4.98 9.37 17.49
C ASP A 78 -5.29 7.87 17.65
N GLY A 79 -6.49 7.43 17.27
CA GLY A 79 -6.89 6.03 17.22
C GLY A 79 -5.94 5.20 16.35
N VAL A 80 -5.76 5.59 15.09
CA VAL A 80 -4.85 4.93 14.13
C VAL A 80 -3.41 4.87 14.65
N LYS A 81 -2.87 5.98 15.17
CA LYS A 81 -1.53 6.03 15.76
C LYS A 81 -1.41 5.08 16.96
N ASN A 82 -2.43 5.04 17.83
CA ASN A 82 -2.47 4.14 18.96
C ASN A 82 -2.59 2.67 18.55
N TYR A 83 -3.32 2.36 17.47
CA TYR A 83 -3.41 1.03 16.89
C TYR A 83 -2.04 0.53 16.42
N PHE A 84 -1.32 1.32 15.61
CA PHE A 84 0.04 0.95 15.17
C PHE A 84 1.03 0.82 16.33
N ASN A 85 0.89 1.63 17.38
CA ASN A 85 1.73 1.51 18.58
C ASN A 85 1.44 0.26 19.44
N LYS A 86 0.35 -0.49 19.18
CA LYS A 86 0.09 -1.79 19.82
C LYS A 86 0.70 -2.96 19.05
N LEU A 87 1.01 -2.79 17.77
CA LEU A 87 1.78 -3.74 16.99
C LEU A 87 3.25 -3.72 17.44
N TYR A 88 3.88 -4.89 17.50
CA TYR A 88 5.31 -5.03 17.80
C TYR A 88 6.17 -4.74 16.57
N ALA A 89 5.67 -5.10 15.38
CA ALA A 89 6.33 -4.87 14.12
C ALA A 89 5.94 -3.49 13.52
N PRO A 90 6.86 -2.82 12.79
CA PRO A 90 6.58 -1.55 12.10
C PRO A 90 5.43 -1.64 11.10
N THR A 91 4.77 -0.51 10.81
CA THR A 91 3.65 -0.47 9.86
C THR A 91 3.90 0.49 8.69
N LEU A 92 4.02 -0.05 7.47
CA LEU A 92 3.91 0.69 6.22
C LEU A 92 2.43 1.03 5.98
N TYR A 93 2.13 2.30 5.70
CA TYR A 93 0.77 2.83 5.68
C TYR A 93 0.52 3.59 4.37
N SER A 94 -0.48 3.16 3.60
CA SER A 94 -1.14 3.98 2.57
C SER A 94 -2.51 4.45 3.09
N LEU A 95 -2.97 5.63 2.68
CA LEU A 95 -4.27 6.16 3.10
C LEU A 95 -5.41 5.51 2.33
N GLY A 96 -6.57 5.41 2.97
CA GLY A 96 -7.81 5.03 2.31
C GLY A 96 -8.74 6.21 2.04
N ASP A 97 -9.88 5.92 1.41
CA ASP A 97 -10.87 6.93 1.07
C ASP A 97 -11.57 7.45 2.33
N ASN A 98 -11.68 6.57 3.34
CA ASN A 98 -12.44 6.79 4.55
C ASN A 98 -11.80 7.77 5.54
N GLU A 99 -10.49 8.01 5.44
CA GLU A 99 -9.79 8.94 6.33
C GLU A 99 -10.00 10.41 5.92
N TRP A 100 -10.33 10.66 4.65
CA TRP A 100 -10.38 12.03 4.13
C TRP A 100 -11.41 12.28 3.02
N THR A 101 -11.39 11.55 1.89
CA THR A 101 -12.33 11.82 0.77
C THR A 101 -13.78 11.75 1.24
N ASP A 102 -14.11 10.67 1.94
CA ASP A 102 -15.46 10.35 2.37
C ASP A 102 -15.98 11.23 3.52
N CYS A 103 -15.10 12.06 4.10
CA CYS A 103 -15.42 12.91 5.23
C CYS A 103 -16.37 14.07 4.88
N HIS A 104 -16.53 14.36 3.58
CA HIS A 104 -17.57 15.27 3.06
C HIS A 104 -19.00 14.75 3.25
N ARG A 105 -19.18 13.46 3.58
CA ARG A 105 -20.50 12.86 3.82
C ARG A 105 -21.13 13.44 5.10
N THR A 106 -22.44 13.61 5.09
CA THR A 106 -23.16 14.16 6.25
C THR A 106 -23.04 13.30 7.51
N SER A 107 -23.01 11.97 7.35
CA SER A 107 -22.74 11.01 8.44
C SER A 107 -21.34 11.18 9.05
N ASN A 108 -20.35 11.45 8.20
CA ASN A 108 -18.93 11.41 8.55
C ASN A 108 -18.46 12.75 9.19
N GLY A 109 -19.37 13.72 9.34
CA GLY A 109 -19.15 15.02 9.97
C GLY A 109 -19.24 16.22 9.03
N SER A 110 -19.35 16.01 7.71
CA SER A 110 -19.26 17.08 6.70
C SER A 110 -17.95 17.88 6.79
N TYR A 111 -16.83 17.21 7.07
CA TYR A 111 -15.51 17.84 7.06
C TYR A 111 -15.06 18.16 5.63
N ASP A 112 -14.16 19.13 5.49
CA ASP A 112 -13.41 19.34 4.24
C ASP A 112 -12.38 18.21 4.05
N PRO A 113 -12.47 17.40 2.97
CA PRO A 113 -11.50 16.35 2.66
C PRO A 113 -10.04 16.83 2.56
N LEU A 114 -9.81 18.03 2.03
CA LEU A 114 -8.45 18.55 1.80
C LEU A 114 -7.78 18.94 3.11
N GLU A 115 -8.56 19.49 4.06
CA GLU A 115 -8.13 19.75 5.43
C GLU A 115 -7.83 18.43 6.19
N ARG A 116 -8.65 17.39 6.01
CA ARG A 116 -8.38 16.04 6.55
C ARG A 116 -7.08 15.45 5.99
N LEU A 117 -6.89 15.48 4.67
CA LEU A 117 -5.67 14.99 4.01
C LEU A 117 -4.41 15.71 4.50
N GLN A 118 -4.47 17.04 4.64
CA GLN A 118 -3.34 17.81 5.15
C GLN A 118 -3.00 17.49 6.62
N LYS A 119 -3.99 17.07 7.44
CA LYS A 119 -3.73 16.54 8.78
C LYS A 119 -3.10 15.15 8.75
N LEU A 120 -3.57 14.24 7.91
CA LEU A 120 -2.99 12.91 7.75
C LEU A 120 -1.51 12.99 7.34
N ARG A 121 -1.20 13.84 6.34
CA ARG A 121 0.17 14.20 5.93
C ARG A 121 1.04 14.61 7.11
N LYS A 122 0.61 15.60 7.89
CA LYS A 122 1.37 16.10 9.06
C LYS A 122 1.54 15.05 10.17
N THR A 123 0.55 14.20 10.41
CA THR A 123 0.56 13.21 11.50
C THR A 123 1.41 11.98 11.18
N PHE A 124 1.23 11.38 10.01
CA PHE A 124 1.83 10.07 9.67
C PHE A 124 3.02 10.19 8.73
N PHE A 125 3.10 11.25 7.93
CA PHE A 125 4.02 11.36 6.80
C PHE A 125 5.05 12.49 6.96
N SER A 126 5.16 13.05 8.16
CA SER A 126 6.17 14.02 8.60
C SER A 126 7.55 13.41 8.95
N LYS A 127 7.76 12.12 8.68
CA LYS A 127 9.02 11.40 8.92
C LYS A 127 9.35 10.45 7.76
N SER A 128 10.64 10.29 7.47
CA SER A 128 11.19 9.28 6.54
C SER A 128 11.26 7.87 7.15
N THR A 129 10.23 7.49 7.91
CA THR A 129 10.14 6.18 8.57
C THR A 129 8.70 5.65 8.54
N THR A 130 8.51 4.34 8.69
CA THR A 130 7.20 3.71 8.89
C THR A 130 6.56 4.14 10.22
N GLN A 131 5.32 3.69 10.48
CA GLN A 131 4.64 3.85 11.77
C GLN A 131 5.03 2.73 12.75
N GLY A 132 4.54 2.81 13.98
CA GLY A 132 4.78 1.83 15.05
C GLY A 132 5.95 2.19 15.95
N LYS A 133 6.33 1.26 16.84
CA LYS A 133 7.37 1.45 17.86
C LYS A 133 8.80 1.34 17.32
N GLU A 134 9.03 0.40 16.41
CA GLU A 134 10.35 0.07 15.84
C GLU A 134 10.37 0.38 14.33
N PRO A 135 10.38 1.66 13.92
CA PRO A 135 10.06 2.04 12.55
C PRO A 135 11.23 1.83 11.57
N LEU A 136 10.94 1.25 10.41
CA LEU A 136 11.90 1.12 9.30
C LEU A 136 12.06 2.47 8.58
N LYS A 137 13.22 2.69 7.94
CA LYS A 137 13.42 3.83 7.02
C LYS A 137 12.56 3.64 5.76
N VAL A 138 12.01 4.74 5.26
CA VAL A 138 11.31 4.80 3.96
C VAL A 138 11.72 6.07 3.22
N GLU A 139 11.75 5.98 1.90
CA GLU A 139 11.71 7.17 1.05
C GLU A 139 10.27 7.69 0.98
N ARG A 140 10.11 9.01 0.88
CA ARG A 140 8.84 9.69 0.59
C ARG A 140 8.99 10.43 -0.73
N GLU A 141 7.93 10.51 -1.52
CA GLU A 141 7.96 11.32 -2.75
C GLU A 141 8.04 12.83 -2.43
N GLY A 142 7.11 13.29 -1.59
CA GLY A 142 7.01 14.68 -1.19
C GLY A 142 7.85 15.07 0.03
N LYS A 143 8.03 16.38 0.24
CA LYS A 143 8.62 16.92 1.47
C LYS A 143 7.78 16.49 2.68
N LEU A 144 8.48 16.05 3.74
CA LEU A 144 7.88 15.45 4.93
C LEU A 144 6.70 16.27 5.50
N GLY A 145 5.50 15.68 5.51
CA GLY A 145 4.26 16.28 6.03
C GLY A 145 3.53 17.23 5.07
N GLU A 146 4.03 17.40 3.85
CA GLU A 146 3.45 18.24 2.79
C GLU A 146 2.83 17.37 1.67
N LYS A 147 2.49 17.95 0.53
CA LYS A 147 1.87 17.22 -0.60
C LYS A 147 2.74 16.02 -1.02
N PHE A 148 2.08 14.89 -1.31
CA PHE A 148 2.67 13.62 -1.76
C PHE A 148 3.63 12.96 -0.77
N SER A 149 3.77 13.49 0.46
CA SER A 149 4.58 12.84 1.51
C SER A 149 4.02 11.48 1.96
N GLU A 150 2.75 11.21 1.67
CA GLU A 150 2.10 9.92 1.90
C GLU A 150 2.56 8.81 0.94
N ASN A 151 3.01 9.17 -0.27
CA ASN A 151 3.63 8.22 -1.19
C ASN A 151 4.99 7.80 -0.65
N SER A 152 5.21 6.49 -0.56
CA SER A 152 6.35 5.91 0.16
C SER A 152 6.91 4.71 -0.55
N ARG A 153 8.22 4.45 -0.41
CA ARG A 153 8.79 3.14 -0.74
C ARG A 153 9.91 2.75 0.20
N LEU A 154 10.13 1.45 0.32
CA LEU A 154 11.30 0.85 0.97
C LEU A 154 11.68 -0.43 0.22
N ILE A 155 12.97 -0.79 0.29
CA ILE A 155 13.46 -2.08 -0.17
C ILE A 155 13.83 -2.89 1.09
N HIS A 156 13.31 -4.12 1.18
CA HIS A 156 13.61 -5.07 2.24
C HIS A 156 13.94 -6.40 1.56
N ASP A 157 15.14 -6.94 1.82
CA ASP A 157 15.64 -8.20 1.29
C ASP A 157 15.27 -8.44 -0.19
N ASN A 158 15.82 -7.60 -1.07
CA ASN A 158 15.64 -7.69 -2.53
C ASN A 158 14.18 -7.57 -3.06
N VAL A 159 13.24 -7.06 -2.25
CA VAL A 159 11.87 -6.76 -2.66
C VAL A 159 11.53 -5.30 -2.32
N MET A 160 10.91 -4.58 -3.27
CA MET A 160 10.39 -3.23 -3.00
C MET A 160 8.95 -3.27 -2.52
N PHE A 161 8.64 -2.46 -1.50
CA PHE A 161 7.28 -2.21 -1.04
C PHE A 161 6.95 -0.74 -1.26
N ILE A 162 5.90 -0.47 -2.03
CA ILE A 162 5.46 0.88 -2.41
C ILE A 162 4.09 1.12 -1.77
N ALA A 163 3.98 2.12 -0.89
CA ALA A 163 2.68 2.65 -0.50
C ALA A 163 2.33 3.81 -1.44
N LEU A 164 1.31 3.61 -2.29
CA LEU A 164 0.86 4.58 -3.27
C LEU A 164 -0.55 5.06 -2.91
N HIS A 165 -0.75 6.38 -2.91
CA HIS A 165 -1.99 7.00 -2.48
C HIS A 165 -3.02 7.03 -3.62
N VAL A 166 -3.54 5.85 -3.98
CA VAL A 166 -4.69 5.65 -4.89
C VAL A 166 -5.85 5.10 -4.07
N VAL A 167 -6.97 5.82 -4.05
CA VAL A 167 -8.06 5.61 -3.08
C VAL A 167 -9.42 5.39 -3.74
N GLY A 168 -10.35 4.76 -3.02
CA GLY A 168 -11.76 4.63 -3.38
C GLY A 168 -12.44 5.99 -3.64
N SER A 169 -13.76 5.96 -3.80
CA SER A 169 -14.53 7.15 -4.22
C SER A 169 -13.97 7.83 -5.48
N ASN A 170 -13.63 7.02 -6.49
CA ASN A 170 -13.09 7.45 -7.79
C ASN A 170 -11.79 8.26 -7.69
N ASN A 171 -10.90 7.89 -6.76
CA ASN A 171 -9.61 8.55 -6.54
C ASN A 171 -9.71 10.05 -6.19
N ASN A 172 -10.84 10.48 -5.61
CA ASN A 172 -11.25 11.88 -5.38
C ASN A 172 -11.68 12.68 -6.64
N MET A 173 -11.69 12.06 -7.83
CA MET A 173 -12.18 12.71 -9.07
C MET A 173 -13.72 12.76 -9.11
N VAL A 174 -14.28 13.96 -9.25
CA VAL A 174 -15.74 14.16 -9.32
C VAL A 174 -16.20 14.25 -10.77
N ALA A 175 -16.46 13.10 -11.38
CA ALA A 175 -16.90 12.99 -12.78
C ALA A 175 -18.41 13.19 -12.99
N THR A 176 -19.22 13.21 -11.92
CA THR A 176 -20.68 13.33 -11.97
C THR A 176 -21.26 14.17 -10.83
N ASP A 177 -22.37 14.84 -11.09
CA ASP A 177 -23.19 15.55 -10.08
C ASP A 177 -23.52 14.67 -8.86
N LYS A 178 -23.89 13.41 -9.12
CA LYS A 178 -24.18 12.40 -8.10
C LYS A 178 -22.98 12.10 -7.20
N GLN A 179 -21.75 12.08 -7.72
CA GLN A 179 -20.56 11.98 -6.86
C GLN A 179 -20.40 13.24 -6.00
N CYS A 180 -20.65 14.43 -6.55
CA CYS A 180 -20.54 15.69 -5.81
C CYS A 180 -21.49 15.76 -4.61
N HIS A 181 -22.80 15.58 -4.84
CA HIS A 181 -23.84 15.97 -3.87
C HIS A 181 -24.51 14.82 -3.09
N LYS A 182 -24.34 13.55 -3.49
CA LYS A 182 -24.99 12.41 -2.80
C LYS A 182 -24.58 12.34 -1.32
N LYS A 183 -25.54 12.62 -0.43
CA LYS A 183 -25.35 12.65 1.03
C LYS A 183 -24.25 13.62 1.49
N SER A 184 -24.05 14.73 0.78
CA SER A 184 -23.05 15.73 1.12
C SER A 184 -23.64 17.14 1.17
N LYS A 185 -22.88 18.07 1.77
CA LYS A 185 -23.14 19.52 1.75
C LYS A 185 -22.20 20.27 0.78
N ARG A 186 -21.35 19.56 0.03
CA ARG A 186 -20.41 20.16 -0.92
C ARG A 186 -21.13 21.02 -1.96
N THR A 187 -20.53 22.17 -2.22
CA THR A 187 -20.80 23.02 -3.37
C THR A 187 -20.10 22.47 -4.63
N ALA A 188 -20.44 23.01 -5.79
CA ALA A 188 -19.70 22.70 -7.03
C ALA A 188 -18.21 23.12 -6.93
N GLU A 189 -17.89 24.17 -6.18
CA GLU A 189 -16.51 24.64 -5.97
C GLU A 189 -15.69 23.62 -5.16
N ASP A 190 -16.28 23.00 -4.13
CA ASP A 190 -15.62 21.96 -3.33
C ASP A 190 -15.31 20.71 -4.19
N CYS A 191 -16.19 20.39 -5.13
CA CYS A 191 -16.03 19.27 -6.05
C CYS A 191 -15.01 19.55 -7.18
N ALA A 192 -14.89 20.82 -7.61
CA ALA A 192 -13.80 21.26 -8.48
C ALA A 192 -12.45 21.13 -7.76
N LYS A 193 -12.33 21.64 -6.52
CA LYS A 193 -11.12 21.51 -5.67
C LYS A 193 -10.71 20.05 -5.44
N ALA A 194 -11.67 19.15 -5.20
CA ALA A 194 -11.43 17.71 -5.09
C ALA A 194 -10.83 17.12 -6.38
N THR A 195 -11.39 17.52 -7.53
CA THR A 195 -10.92 17.07 -8.85
C THR A 195 -9.54 17.64 -9.20
N ASP A 196 -9.22 18.87 -8.78
CA ASP A 196 -7.90 19.47 -8.99
C ASP A 196 -6.83 18.84 -8.06
N GLU A 197 -7.18 18.48 -6.82
CA GLU A 197 -6.32 17.67 -5.96
C GLU A 197 -6.03 16.30 -6.60
N TYR A 198 -7.06 15.63 -7.14
CA TYR A 198 -6.89 14.36 -7.85
C TYR A 198 -5.89 14.51 -9.01
N LYS A 199 -6.03 15.51 -9.88
CA LYS A 199 -5.11 15.70 -11.02
C LYS A 199 -3.66 15.83 -10.58
N GLU A 200 -3.41 16.67 -9.57
CA GLU A 200 -2.07 16.95 -9.06
C GLU A 200 -1.45 15.72 -8.39
N ARG A 201 -2.20 15.02 -7.53
CA ARG A 201 -1.74 13.78 -6.88
C ARG A 201 -1.61 12.62 -7.84
N ASN A 202 -2.50 12.47 -8.82
CA ASN A 202 -2.42 11.40 -9.81
C ASN A 202 -1.14 11.55 -10.65
N ALA A 203 -0.82 12.76 -11.11
CA ALA A 203 0.44 13.03 -11.82
C ALA A 203 1.69 12.66 -10.98
N ALA A 204 1.68 12.98 -9.69
CA ALA A 204 2.72 12.57 -8.74
C ALA A 204 2.79 11.03 -8.60
N ASN A 205 1.66 10.38 -8.30
CA ASN A 205 1.54 8.92 -8.20
C ASN A 205 2.10 8.19 -9.42
N ILE A 206 1.75 8.62 -10.64
CA ILE A 206 2.25 8.02 -11.88
C ILE A 206 3.77 8.16 -11.98
N LYS A 207 4.31 9.36 -11.72
CA LYS A 207 5.76 9.59 -11.72
C LYS A 207 6.47 8.70 -10.70
N TRP A 208 5.98 8.66 -9.46
CA TRP A 208 6.55 7.85 -8.38
C TRP A 208 6.51 6.35 -8.68
N LEU A 209 5.43 5.87 -9.32
CA LEU A 209 5.28 4.49 -9.74
C LEU A 209 6.35 4.11 -10.79
N LYS A 210 6.49 4.91 -11.85
CA LYS A 210 7.50 4.70 -12.91
C LYS A 210 8.92 4.73 -12.34
N GLU A 211 9.25 5.73 -11.53
CA GLU A 211 10.58 5.83 -10.88
C GLU A 211 10.88 4.64 -9.95
N SER A 212 9.86 4.07 -9.31
CA SER A 212 10.02 2.91 -8.42
C SER A 212 10.27 1.61 -9.22
N PHE A 213 9.59 1.44 -10.36
CA PHE A 213 9.86 0.33 -11.27
C PHE A 213 11.21 0.47 -12.00
N ASP A 214 11.66 1.68 -12.32
CA ASP A 214 13.02 1.94 -12.84
C ASP A 214 14.10 1.51 -11.85
N ILE A 215 13.93 1.83 -10.56
CA ILE A 215 14.81 1.34 -9.50
C ILE A 215 14.75 -0.19 -9.41
N ALA A 216 13.55 -0.77 -9.40
CA ALA A 216 13.39 -2.23 -9.32
C ALA A 216 14.07 -2.97 -10.48
N ARG A 217 13.96 -2.46 -11.72
CA ARG A 217 14.70 -2.96 -12.90
C ARG A 217 16.20 -2.79 -12.76
N LYS A 218 16.67 -1.60 -12.36
CA LYS A 218 18.10 -1.26 -12.24
C LYS A 218 18.80 -2.11 -11.18
N GLU A 219 18.17 -2.31 -10.03
CA GLU A 219 18.69 -3.07 -8.91
C GLU A 219 18.41 -4.58 -9.03
N LYS A 220 17.59 -4.98 -10.02
CA LYS A 220 17.20 -6.38 -10.30
C LYS A 220 16.51 -7.04 -9.11
N LEU A 221 15.59 -6.30 -8.50
CA LEU A 221 14.79 -6.78 -7.38
C LEU A 221 13.98 -8.02 -7.80
N ALA A 222 13.73 -8.93 -6.85
CA ALA A 222 12.95 -10.14 -7.12
C ALA A 222 11.46 -9.81 -7.32
N GLY A 223 10.97 -8.77 -6.64
CA GLY A 223 9.57 -8.37 -6.73
C GLY A 223 9.26 -6.96 -6.23
N VAL A 224 8.04 -6.53 -6.53
CA VAL A 224 7.43 -5.27 -6.12
C VAL A 224 6.06 -5.58 -5.50
N VAL A 225 5.83 -5.11 -4.27
CA VAL A 225 4.51 -5.07 -3.64
C VAL A 225 4.01 -3.63 -3.65
N LEU A 226 3.03 -3.36 -4.49
CA LEU A 226 2.33 -2.10 -4.61
C LEU A 226 1.08 -2.12 -3.74
N VAL A 227 1.04 -1.24 -2.75
CA VAL A 227 -0.07 -1.06 -1.81
C VAL A 227 -0.88 0.16 -2.25
N SER A 228 -2.07 -0.12 -2.77
CA SER A 228 -3.13 0.84 -3.07
C SER A 228 -4.28 0.60 -2.08
N HIS A 229 -5.21 1.54 -1.95
CA HIS A 229 -6.45 1.28 -1.22
C HIS A 229 -7.58 0.81 -2.15
N ALA A 230 -7.79 1.47 -3.28
CA ALA A 230 -8.96 1.23 -4.14
C ALA A 230 -9.01 -0.17 -4.77
N ASP A 231 -10.19 -0.82 -4.77
CA ASP A 231 -10.50 -1.90 -5.71
C ASP A 231 -10.88 -1.32 -7.08
N ILE A 232 -9.86 -1.07 -7.89
CA ILE A 232 -10.01 -0.50 -9.24
C ILE A 232 -10.83 -1.39 -10.19
N TYR A 233 -11.00 -2.68 -9.87
CA TYR A 233 -11.71 -3.65 -10.70
C TYR A 233 -13.20 -3.76 -10.33
N PHE A 234 -13.65 -3.20 -9.21
CA PHE A 234 -15.06 -3.27 -8.84
C PHE A 234 -15.94 -2.43 -9.80
N PRO A 235 -17.13 -2.91 -10.25
CA PRO A 235 -17.82 -4.16 -9.90
C PRO A 235 -17.64 -5.28 -10.93
N TYR A 236 -16.54 -5.28 -11.69
CA TYR A 236 -16.36 -6.16 -12.84
C TYR A 236 -15.87 -7.55 -12.42
N GLU A 237 -16.60 -8.58 -12.85
CA GLU A 237 -16.01 -9.91 -12.97
C GLU A 237 -15.05 -9.91 -14.17
N LEU A 238 -13.87 -10.52 -13.98
CA LEU A 238 -12.78 -10.53 -14.95
C LEU A 238 -12.75 -11.81 -15.80
N SER A 239 -13.40 -12.90 -15.33
CA SER A 239 -13.63 -14.10 -16.14
C SER A 239 -14.56 -13.84 -17.33
N ASP A 240 -14.65 -14.80 -18.24
CA ASP A 240 -15.65 -14.85 -19.32
C ASP A 240 -15.69 -13.56 -20.15
N HIS A 241 -14.52 -13.15 -20.64
CA HIS A 241 -14.24 -11.92 -21.38
C HIS A 241 -14.53 -10.61 -20.61
N GLY A 242 -14.90 -10.67 -19.33
CA GLY A 242 -15.25 -9.49 -18.52
C GLY A 242 -14.11 -8.49 -18.35
N TYR A 243 -12.85 -8.95 -18.34
CA TYR A 243 -11.70 -8.05 -18.37
C TYR A 243 -11.68 -7.18 -19.64
N GLN A 244 -11.77 -7.80 -20.83
CA GLN A 244 -11.69 -7.09 -22.12
C GLN A 244 -12.98 -6.34 -22.47
N GLU A 245 -14.16 -6.88 -22.16
CA GLU A 245 -15.46 -6.34 -22.59
C GLU A 245 -16.09 -5.36 -21.58
N LYS A 246 -15.67 -5.38 -20.31
CA LYS A 246 -16.32 -4.59 -19.24
C LYS A 246 -15.32 -3.74 -18.46
N PHE A 247 -14.23 -4.33 -17.97
CA PHE A 247 -13.24 -3.60 -17.18
C PHE A 247 -12.43 -2.62 -18.04
N LEU A 248 -11.74 -3.06 -19.10
CA LEU A 248 -10.93 -2.16 -19.93
C LEU A 248 -11.75 -1.00 -20.54
N PRO A 249 -12.98 -1.18 -21.07
CA PRO A 249 -13.81 -0.07 -21.56
C PRO A 249 -14.26 0.93 -20.46
N SER A 250 -14.17 0.53 -19.18
CA SER A 250 -14.45 1.43 -18.06
C SER A 250 -13.32 2.42 -17.78
N LEU A 251 -12.11 2.17 -18.30
CA LEU A 251 -10.92 3.02 -18.15
C LEU A 251 -10.97 4.15 -19.18
N ASN A 252 -11.72 5.21 -18.84
CA ASN A 252 -11.92 6.39 -19.67
C ASN A 252 -11.68 7.69 -18.86
N ASP A 253 -11.96 8.83 -19.48
CA ASP A 253 -11.78 10.18 -18.94
C ASP A 253 -12.57 10.46 -17.63
N LYS A 254 -13.56 9.62 -17.30
CA LYS A 254 -14.39 9.74 -16.09
C LYS A 254 -14.00 8.76 -14.98
N ASN A 255 -13.04 7.88 -15.24
CA ASN A 255 -12.53 6.92 -14.28
C ASN A 255 -11.18 7.39 -13.70
N GLY A 256 -11.15 7.63 -12.39
CA GLY A 256 -9.98 8.17 -11.68
C GLY A 256 -8.81 7.19 -11.54
N PHE A 257 -8.95 5.98 -12.10
CA PHE A 257 -7.96 4.90 -12.07
C PHE A 257 -7.31 4.62 -13.44
N THR A 258 -7.77 5.26 -14.52
CA THR A 258 -7.32 5.01 -15.90
C THR A 258 -5.81 5.10 -16.07
N ASP A 259 -5.19 6.25 -15.73
CA ASP A 259 -3.74 6.44 -15.87
C ASP A 259 -2.93 5.49 -14.96
N PHE A 260 -3.46 5.20 -13.77
CA PHE A 260 -2.85 4.31 -12.80
C PHE A 260 -2.81 2.88 -13.31
N PHE A 261 -3.94 2.38 -13.81
CA PHE A 261 -4.02 1.04 -14.38
C PHE A 261 -3.10 0.90 -15.59
N HIS A 262 -3.17 1.82 -16.56
CA HIS A 262 -2.32 1.74 -17.75
C HIS A 262 -0.83 1.84 -17.43
N THR A 263 -0.44 2.65 -16.44
CA THR A 263 0.95 2.68 -15.95
C THR A 263 1.34 1.38 -15.29
N LEU A 264 0.51 0.83 -14.40
CA LEU A 264 0.79 -0.43 -13.71
C LEU A 264 0.91 -1.60 -14.70
N ASP A 265 0.04 -1.64 -15.71
CA ASP A 265 0.07 -2.61 -16.80
C ASP A 265 1.37 -2.51 -17.62
N GLU A 266 1.71 -1.30 -18.10
CA GLU A 266 2.96 -1.05 -18.84
C GLU A 266 4.20 -1.44 -18.02
N GLU A 267 4.26 -1.02 -16.75
CA GLU A 267 5.41 -1.28 -15.88
C GLU A 267 5.54 -2.78 -15.52
N THR A 268 4.41 -3.48 -15.34
CA THR A 268 4.38 -4.92 -15.02
C THR A 268 4.89 -5.77 -16.18
N HIS A 269 4.44 -5.50 -17.41
CA HIS A 269 4.91 -6.20 -18.61
C HIS A 269 6.40 -5.95 -18.92
N ASN A 270 6.94 -4.81 -18.47
CA ASN A 270 8.35 -4.45 -18.64
C ASN A 270 9.24 -4.80 -17.42
N TYR A 271 8.71 -5.51 -16.42
CA TYR A 271 9.45 -5.89 -15.20
C TYR A 271 9.64 -7.42 -15.10
N PRO A 272 10.89 -7.93 -15.03
CA PRO A 272 11.13 -9.38 -15.00
C PRO A 272 10.82 -10.05 -13.65
N GLY A 273 10.66 -9.26 -12.58
CA GLY A 273 10.30 -9.76 -11.25
C GLY A 273 8.79 -9.92 -11.05
N GLN A 274 8.39 -10.39 -9.87
CA GLN A 274 6.98 -10.56 -9.50
C GLN A 274 6.34 -9.24 -9.02
N VAL A 275 5.12 -8.96 -9.45
CA VAL A 275 4.35 -7.76 -9.07
C VAL A 275 3.12 -8.18 -8.29
N VAL A 276 2.91 -7.56 -7.12
CA VAL A 276 1.72 -7.72 -6.30
C VAL A 276 1.00 -6.40 -6.18
N LEU A 277 -0.26 -6.33 -6.59
CA LEU A 277 -1.16 -5.22 -6.26
C LEU A 277 -2.00 -5.62 -5.04
N LEU A 278 -1.69 -5.02 -3.91
CA LEU A 278 -2.42 -5.17 -2.66
C LEU A 278 -3.43 -4.03 -2.54
N MET A 279 -4.69 -4.37 -2.23
CA MET A 279 -5.85 -3.48 -2.21
C MET A 279 -6.76 -3.72 -0.99
N GLY A 280 -7.78 -2.86 -0.88
CA GLY A 280 -8.93 -2.97 0.02
C GLY A 280 -10.18 -2.38 -0.65
N ASP A 281 -11.01 -1.62 0.11
CA ASP A 281 -12.28 -0.99 -0.34
C ASP A 281 -13.43 -2.01 -0.50
N SER A 282 -13.23 -3.09 -1.25
CA SER A 282 -14.25 -4.12 -1.51
C SER A 282 -14.57 -5.00 -0.28
N HIS A 283 -13.68 -5.05 0.71
CA HIS A 283 -13.86 -5.76 2.00
C HIS A 283 -14.06 -7.28 1.90
N TYR A 284 -13.64 -7.90 0.79
CA TYR A 284 -13.80 -9.34 0.53
C TYR A 284 -12.48 -9.95 0.08
N TYR A 285 -11.87 -10.78 0.93
CA TYR A 285 -10.56 -11.38 0.64
C TYR A 285 -10.53 -12.14 -0.69
N LYS A 286 -9.62 -11.74 -1.59
CA LYS A 286 -9.39 -12.38 -2.90
C LYS A 286 -7.90 -12.39 -3.21
N VAL A 287 -7.42 -13.49 -3.80
CA VAL A 287 -6.09 -13.56 -4.43
C VAL A 287 -6.28 -14.16 -5.82
N ASP A 288 -5.96 -13.40 -6.87
CA ASP A 288 -6.14 -13.82 -8.26
C ASP A 288 -5.13 -13.17 -9.25
N LYS A 289 -5.16 -13.65 -10.49
CA LYS A 289 -4.38 -13.13 -11.63
C LYS A 289 -5.26 -12.15 -12.42
N ALA A 290 -5.29 -10.88 -12.00
CA ALA A 290 -6.23 -9.86 -12.49
C ALA A 290 -5.70 -9.01 -13.67
N MET A 291 -4.73 -9.51 -14.43
CA MET A 291 -4.11 -8.83 -15.58
C MET A 291 -3.84 -9.86 -16.68
N PHE A 292 -4.02 -9.47 -17.94
CA PHE A 292 -4.00 -10.35 -19.10
C PHE A 292 -3.15 -9.77 -20.22
N ASP A 293 -2.40 -10.64 -20.89
CA ASP A 293 -1.61 -10.30 -22.07
C ASP A 293 -2.55 -10.03 -23.27
N LYS A 294 -2.03 -9.43 -24.35
CA LYS A 294 -2.81 -9.02 -25.53
C LYS A 294 -3.51 -10.17 -26.28
N ASP A 295 -3.06 -11.41 -26.08
CA ASP A 295 -3.68 -12.61 -26.64
C ASP A 295 -4.78 -13.21 -25.74
N GLY A 296 -5.04 -12.60 -24.57
CA GLY A 296 -6.01 -13.05 -23.58
C GLY A 296 -5.48 -14.08 -22.60
N SER A 297 -4.19 -14.44 -22.65
CA SER A 297 -3.53 -15.25 -21.63
C SER A 297 -3.21 -14.44 -20.36
N LEU A 298 -2.82 -15.10 -19.27
CA LEU A 298 -2.57 -14.43 -17.98
C LEU A 298 -1.18 -13.79 -17.94
N THR A 299 -1.10 -12.52 -17.53
CA THR A 299 0.17 -11.83 -17.27
C THR A 299 0.85 -12.48 -16.06
N ASN A 300 1.80 -13.39 -16.34
CA ASN A 300 2.26 -14.40 -15.39
C ASN A 300 2.83 -13.83 -14.08
N ASN A 301 3.51 -12.68 -14.15
CA ASN A 301 4.17 -12.04 -13.00
C ASN A 301 3.26 -11.12 -12.18
N PHE A 302 2.02 -10.84 -12.59
CA PHE A 302 1.09 -10.02 -11.82
C PHE A 302 0.27 -10.85 -10.82
N THR A 303 -0.03 -10.32 -9.63
CA THR A 303 -0.99 -10.94 -8.68
C THR A 303 -1.75 -9.83 -7.95
N ARG A 304 -3.08 -9.94 -7.88
CA ARG A 304 -3.91 -9.07 -7.02
C ARG A 304 -4.16 -9.74 -5.67
N VAL A 305 -4.16 -8.93 -4.61
CA VAL A 305 -4.54 -9.32 -3.25
C VAL A 305 -5.50 -8.27 -2.69
N GLU A 306 -6.78 -8.62 -2.58
CA GLU A 306 -7.78 -7.86 -1.85
C GLU A 306 -7.77 -8.31 -0.38
N THR A 307 -7.66 -7.38 0.58
CA THR A 307 -7.63 -7.71 2.01
C THR A 307 -9.03 -7.92 2.60
N PHE A 308 -9.08 -8.36 3.86
CA PHE A 308 -10.32 -8.45 4.63
C PHE A 308 -10.83 -7.05 5.02
N GLY A 309 -12.13 -6.90 5.27
CA GLY A 309 -12.66 -5.63 5.75
C GLY A 309 -13.92 -5.79 6.59
N SER A 310 -14.66 -4.71 6.77
CA SER A 310 -15.92 -4.74 7.52
C SER A 310 -15.77 -5.34 8.92
N LYS A 311 -16.59 -6.34 9.27
CA LYS A 311 -16.53 -7.03 10.57
C LYS A 311 -15.38 -8.03 10.67
N GLU A 312 -14.74 -8.37 9.57
CA GLU A 312 -13.70 -9.40 9.57
C GLU A 312 -12.46 -8.89 10.29
N THR A 313 -11.98 -9.70 11.22
CA THR A 313 -10.76 -9.45 12.02
C THR A 313 -9.56 -10.22 11.47
N SER A 314 -9.82 -11.14 10.56
CA SER A 314 -8.83 -11.87 9.76
C SER A 314 -7.86 -10.92 9.04
N TRP A 315 -6.68 -11.42 8.75
CA TRP A 315 -5.60 -10.68 8.09
C TRP A 315 -4.84 -11.61 7.15
N VAL A 316 -3.98 -11.09 6.27
CA VAL A 316 -3.22 -11.91 5.31
C VAL A 316 -1.75 -11.95 5.72
N GLU A 317 -1.20 -13.14 5.95
CA GLU A 317 0.25 -13.33 6.03
C GLU A 317 0.81 -13.49 4.61
N ILE A 318 1.86 -12.72 4.30
CA ILE A 318 2.69 -12.91 3.11
C ILE A 318 4.01 -13.51 3.59
N ASP A 319 4.31 -14.75 3.20
CA ASP A 319 5.69 -15.22 3.22
C ASP A 319 6.38 -14.69 1.96
N VAL A 320 7.54 -14.06 2.14
CA VAL A 320 8.36 -13.52 1.06
C VAL A 320 9.66 -14.32 1.01
N ASP A 321 9.92 -14.99 -0.12
CA ASP A 321 11.19 -15.65 -0.41
C ASP A 321 11.74 -15.12 -1.75
N PRO A 322 12.61 -14.09 -1.71
CA PRO A 322 13.21 -13.46 -2.89
C PRO A 322 14.08 -14.41 -3.73
N SER A 323 14.45 -15.59 -3.21
CA SER A 323 15.19 -16.62 -3.92
C SER A 323 14.29 -17.60 -4.68
N SER A 324 13.00 -17.66 -4.32
CA SER A 324 12.02 -18.52 -4.97
C SER A 324 11.51 -17.94 -6.30
N LYS A 325 11.07 -18.81 -7.21
CA LYS A 325 10.47 -18.41 -8.50
C LYS A 325 9.21 -17.54 -8.33
N ASN A 326 8.43 -17.77 -7.27
CA ASN A 326 7.13 -17.13 -7.09
C ASN A 326 7.21 -15.86 -6.22
N VAL A 327 8.31 -15.70 -5.46
CA VAL A 327 8.62 -14.60 -4.52
C VAL A 327 7.65 -14.46 -3.33
N PHE A 328 6.36 -14.61 -3.55
CA PHE A 328 5.29 -14.35 -2.58
C PHE A 328 4.37 -15.57 -2.41
N ALA A 329 4.01 -15.88 -1.17
CA ALA A 329 2.94 -16.82 -0.85
C ALA A 329 1.96 -16.18 0.14
N PHE A 330 0.66 -16.22 -0.19
CA PHE A 330 -0.40 -15.55 0.56
C PHE A 330 -1.20 -16.54 1.40
N LYS A 331 -1.35 -16.25 2.70
CA LYS A 331 -2.03 -17.11 3.67
C LYS A 331 -3.08 -16.31 4.46
N PRO A 332 -4.38 -16.57 4.31
CA PRO A 332 -5.40 -15.93 5.12
C PRO A 332 -5.35 -16.48 6.56
N VAL A 333 -5.06 -15.62 7.53
CA VAL A 333 -5.14 -15.94 8.97
C VAL A 333 -6.55 -15.61 9.45
N THR A 334 -7.43 -16.62 9.36
CA THR A 334 -8.86 -16.47 9.68
C THR A 334 -9.08 -16.35 11.19
N LEU A 335 -9.79 -15.29 11.61
CA LEU A 335 -10.14 -15.01 13.00
C LEU A 335 -11.66 -14.80 13.16
N PRO A 336 -12.21 -14.93 14.39
CA PRO A 336 -13.62 -14.64 14.63
C PRO A 336 -13.97 -13.17 14.32
N SER A 337 -14.92 -12.96 13.41
CA SER A 337 -15.44 -11.64 13.04
C SER A 337 -16.03 -10.91 14.26
N LEU A 338 -16.06 -9.57 14.21
CA LEU A 338 -16.68 -8.75 15.25
C LEU A 338 -18.17 -9.13 15.41
N LYS A 339 -18.55 -9.47 16.65
CA LYS A 339 -19.95 -9.77 17.00
C LYS A 339 -20.84 -8.57 16.65
N LYS A 340 -22.10 -8.84 16.27
CA LYS A 340 -23.11 -7.78 16.17
C LYS A 340 -23.23 -7.12 17.56
N GLN A 341 -22.85 -5.86 17.66
CA GLN A 341 -23.34 -5.01 18.73
C GLN A 341 -24.83 -4.74 18.46
N HIS A 342 -25.64 -4.96 19.48
CA HIS A 342 -27.10 -4.79 19.46
C HIS A 342 -27.46 -3.31 19.63
#